data_AF-A0A960YUZ5-F1
#
_entry.id   AF-A0A960YUZ5-F1
#
_cell.length_a   1.000
_cell.length_b   1.000
_cell.length_c   1.000
_cell.angle_alpha   90.00
_cell.angle_beta   90.00
_cell.angle_gamma   90.00
#
_symmetry.space_group_name_H-M   'P 1'
#
loop_
_entity.id
_entity.type
_entity.pdbx_description
1 polymer ?
#
loop_
_entity_poly.entity_id
_entity_poly.type
_entity_poly.pdbx_seq_one_letter_code
_entity_poly.pdbx_strand_id
1 'polypeptide(L)'
;MDWFSYLAQQSVSSQENANTTAPAETSNSDSKAAGKGPFGGDISFWLIIGGTFVVMYFLMIRPQRKEEKRKQELLNTLAKGDSVVTNSGIIGTVAAIKDDTVTLNVGN
;
A
#
# COMPACT_ATOMS: atom_id res chain seq x y z
N MET A 1 -7.65 -18.44 13.51
CA MET A 1 -8.69 -17.51 14.02
C MET A 1 -8.86 -16.40 13.01
N ASP A 2 -9.59 -16.69 11.93
CA ASP A 2 -9.87 -15.71 10.90
C ASP A 2 -10.96 -14.78 11.40
N TRP A 3 -10.67 -13.50 11.48
CA TRP A 3 -11.63 -12.44 11.81
C TRP A 3 -12.85 -12.44 10.86
N PHE A 4 -12.72 -13.09 9.71
CA PHE A 4 -13.80 -13.36 8.75
C PHE A 4 -14.86 -14.33 9.30
N SER A 5 -14.47 -15.25 10.19
CA SER A 5 -15.39 -16.15 10.92
C SER A 5 -16.24 -15.38 11.93
N TYR A 6 -15.68 -14.33 12.56
CA TYR A 6 -16.43 -13.45 13.46
C TYR A 6 -17.53 -12.65 12.73
N LEU A 7 -17.30 -12.25 11.48
CA LEU A 7 -18.29 -11.52 10.69
C LEU A 7 -19.41 -12.42 10.17
N ALA A 8 -19.10 -13.66 9.79
CA ALA A 8 -20.10 -14.65 9.41
C ALA A 8 -21.00 -15.05 10.59
N GLN A 9 -20.50 -14.96 11.83
CA GLN A 9 -21.26 -15.23 13.05
C GLN A 9 -22.18 -14.07 13.46
N GLN A 10 -21.96 -12.85 12.97
CA GLN A 10 -22.80 -11.68 13.27
C GLN A 10 -24.06 -11.60 12.38
N SER A 11 -24.06 -12.24 11.19
CA SER A 11 -25.19 -12.15 10.25
C SER A 11 -26.29 -13.20 10.45
N VAL A 12 -26.09 -14.20 11.31
CA VAL A 12 -27.02 -15.36 11.44
C VAL A 12 -27.79 -15.40 12.77
N SER A 13 -27.54 -14.48 13.71
CA SER A 13 -28.20 -14.49 15.04
C SER A 13 -29.36 -13.50 15.21
N SER A 14 -29.83 -12.82 14.15
CA SER A 14 -30.85 -11.77 14.27
C SER A 14 -32.10 -11.95 13.40
N GLN A 15 -32.52 -13.19 13.14
CA GLN A 15 -33.89 -13.43 12.68
C GLN A 15 -34.39 -14.84 13.07
N GLU A 16 -34.59 -15.06 14.36
CA GLU A 16 -35.53 -16.10 14.82
C GLU A 16 -36.70 -15.39 15.50
N ASN A 17 -37.86 -15.54 14.88
CA ASN A 17 -39.06 -14.74 15.00
C ASN A 17 -39.92 -15.22 16.18
N ALA A 18 -39.92 -14.48 17.30
CA ALA A 18 -41.00 -14.52 18.27
C ALA A 18 -42.14 -13.59 17.78
N ASN A 19 -43.04 -14.15 16.98
CA ASN A 19 -44.32 -13.51 16.71
C ASN A 19 -45.20 -13.60 17.96
N THR A 20 -45.36 -12.49 18.70
CA THR A 20 -46.56 -12.23 19.49
C THR A 20 -46.74 -10.75 19.87
N THR A 21 -47.89 -10.21 19.44
CA THR A 21 -48.75 -9.20 20.10
C THR A 21 -48.39 -7.70 20.09
N ALA A 22 -48.97 -6.99 19.09
CA ALA A 22 -49.87 -5.81 19.19
C ALA A 22 -49.33 -4.44 19.75
N PRO A 23 -50.07 -3.31 19.61
CA PRO A 23 -49.68 -2.18 18.74
C PRO A 23 -49.44 -0.84 19.45
N ALA A 24 -48.93 0.12 18.68
CA ALA A 24 -49.06 1.57 18.84
C ALA A 24 -48.29 2.25 20.00
N GLU A 25 -47.18 2.92 19.67
CA GLU A 25 -47.07 4.36 19.98
C GLU A 25 -46.00 5.11 19.17
N THR A 26 -46.50 6.16 18.53
CA THR A 26 -45.88 7.32 17.89
C THR A 26 -44.69 7.90 18.66
N SER A 27 -43.65 8.35 17.95
CA SER A 27 -43.16 9.75 17.99
C SER A 27 -41.79 9.88 17.32
N ASN A 28 -41.79 10.29 16.06
CA ASN A 28 -40.64 10.97 15.47
C ASN A 28 -40.45 12.29 16.21
N SER A 29 -39.36 12.43 16.94
CA SER A 29 -38.86 13.73 17.38
C SER A 29 -37.35 13.76 17.20
N ASP A 30 -36.95 14.56 16.22
CA ASP A 30 -35.58 14.94 15.94
C ASP A 30 -34.85 15.40 17.20
N SER A 31 -33.60 14.97 17.37
CA SER A 31 -32.58 15.77 18.06
C SER A 31 -31.19 15.33 17.64
N LYS A 32 -30.74 16.00 16.57
CA LYS A 32 -29.35 16.34 16.23
C LYS A 32 -28.36 16.19 17.40
N ALA A 33 -27.60 15.10 17.40
CA ALA A 33 -26.35 14.97 18.14
C ALA A 33 -25.22 14.79 17.14
N ALA A 34 -24.33 15.77 17.11
CA ALA A 34 -23.20 15.88 16.20
C ALA A 34 -22.19 14.75 16.42
N GLY A 35 -22.38 13.63 15.72
CA GLY A 35 -21.34 12.65 15.48
C GLY A 35 -20.57 13.02 14.22
N LYS A 36 -19.54 13.87 14.32
CA LYS A 36 -18.52 14.04 13.26
C LYS A 36 -17.66 12.78 13.23
N GLY A 37 -18.21 11.69 12.72
CA GLY A 37 -17.44 10.53 12.29
C GLY A 37 -16.69 10.84 10.98
N PRO A 38 -15.63 10.08 10.62
CA PRO A 38 -14.73 10.40 9.50
C PRO A 38 -15.38 10.38 8.10
N PHE A 39 -16.68 10.13 7.99
CA PHE A 39 -17.39 9.86 6.74
C PHE A 39 -18.69 10.67 6.64
N GLY A 40 -18.62 11.98 6.83
CA GLY A 40 -19.76 12.89 6.67
C GLY A 40 -19.47 14.02 5.67
N GLY A 41 -20.14 13.96 4.51
CA GLY A 41 -20.26 15.05 3.54
C GLY A 41 -19.50 14.83 2.24
N ASP A 42 -20.19 14.99 1.10
CA ASP A 42 -19.69 14.70 -0.26
C ASP A 42 -18.35 15.37 -0.61
N ILE A 43 -18.05 16.54 -0.03
CA ILE A 43 -16.77 17.24 -0.21
C ILE A 43 -15.62 16.56 0.56
N SER A 44 -15.90 15.97 1.72
CA SER A 44 -14.92 15.24 2.54
C SER A 44 -14.45 13.96 1.82
N PHE A 45 -15.34 13.31 1.07
CA PHE A 45 -14.99 12.11 0.30
C PHE A 45 -14.04 12.41 -0.86
N TRP A 46 -14.31 13.46 -1.65
CA TRP A 46 -13.44 13.90 -2.73
C TRP A 46 -12.09 14.44 -2.24
N LEU A 47 -12.06 15.13 -1.09
CA LEU A 47 -10.81 15.58 -0.47
C LEU A 47 -9.94 14.43 0.03
N ILE A 48 -10.54 13.43 0.68
CA ILE A 48 -9.80 12.25 1.17
C ILE A 48 -9.27 11.43 -0.01
N ILE A 49 -10.09 11.16 -1.02
CA ILE A 49 -9.66 10.38 -2.18
C ILE A 49 -8.56 11.11 -2.97
N GLY A 50 -8.77 12.38 -3.28
CA GLY A 50 -7.79 13.21 -4.00
C GLY A 50 -6.50 13.39 -3.19
N GLY A 51 -6.60 13.70 -1.90
CA GLY A 51 -5.46 13.84 -1.00
C GLY A 51 -4.65 12.54 -0.87
N THR A 52 -5.33 11.39 -0.79
CA THR A 52 -4.67 10.07 -0.75
C THR A 52 -3.91 9.78 -2.04
N PHE A 53 -4.51 10.03 -3.21
CA PHE A 53 -3.82 9.86 -4.49
C PHE A 53 -2.61 10.80 -4.63
N VAL A 54 -2.72 12.05 -4.18
CA VAL A 54 -1.61 13.01 -4.18
C VAL A 54 -0.48 12.56 -3.26
N VAL A 55 -0.79 12.11 -2.03
CA VAL A 55 0.22 11.61 -1.09
C VAL A 55 0.87 10.32 -1.60
N MET A 56 0.09 9.37 -2.12
CA MET A 56 0.61 8.13 -2.70
C MET A 56 1.52 8.41 -3.91
N TYR A 57 1.11 9.32 -4.81
CA TYR A 57 1.92 9.74 -5.96
C TYR A 57 3.20 10.46 -5.53
N PHE A 58 3.11 11.36 -4.57
CA PHE A 58 4.26 12.12 -4.08
C PHE A 58 5.27 11.23 -3.34
N LEU A 59 4.78 10.29 -2.54
CA LEU A 59 5.61 9.29 -1.88
C LEU A 59 6.17 8.25 -2.84
N MET A 60 5.61 8.05 -4.03
CA MET A 60 6.11 7.09 -5.03
C MET A 60 7.09 7.72 -6.03
N ILE A 61 6.98 9.01 -6.35
CA ILE A 61 7.91 9.70 -7.25
C ILE A 61 9.26 10.00 -6.60
N ARG A 62 9.27 10.36 -5.31
CA ARG A 62 10.49 10.67 -4.58
C ARG A 62 11.44 9.46 -4.39
N PRO A 63 10.97 8.24 -4.08
CA PRO A 63 11.85 7.08 -3.89
C PRO A 63 12.45 6.58 -5.20
N GLN A 64 11.71 6.62 -6.31
CA GLN A 64 12.19 6.07 -7.59
C GLN A 64 13.44 6.78 -8.11
N ARG A 65 13.48 8.12 -8.06
CA ARG A 65 14.65 8.89 -8.52
C ARG A 65 15.90 8.61 -7.70
N LYS A 66 15.78 8.09 -6.48
CA LYS A 66 16.93 7.72 -5.64
C LYS A 66 17.53 6.38 -6.08
N GLU A 67 16.71 5.47 -6.59
CA GLU A 67 17.17 4.17 -7.09
C GLU A 67 17.85 4.30 -8.46
N GLU A 68 17.29 5.10 -9.37
CA GLU A 68 17.94 5.41 -10.67
C GLU A 68 19.30 6.08 -10.46
N LYS A 69 19.38 7.07 -9.56
CA LYS A 69 20.65 7.73 -9.24
C LYS A 69 21.68 6.76 -8.66
N ARG A 70 21.26 5.87 -7.75
CA ARG A 70 22.15 4.84 -7.20
C ARG A 70 22.64 3.86 -8.26
N LYS A 71 21.77 3.43 -9.18
CA LYS A 71 22.15 2.55 -10.28
C LYS A 71 23.16 3.23 -11.21
N GLN A 72 22.91 4.48 -11.58
CA GLN A 72 23.83 5.26 -12.41
C GLN A 72 25.17 5.50 -11.71
N GLU A 73 25.17 5.81 -10.42
CA GLU A 73 26.38 6.01 -9.63
C GLU A 73 27.19 4.72 -9.51
N LEU A 74 26.53 3.57 -9.27
CA LEU A 74 27.17 2.27 -9.28
C LEU A 74 27.83 1.98 -10.65
N LEU A 75 27.13 2.20 -11.76
CA LEU A 75 27.70 2.00 -13.11
C LEU A 75 28.90 2.93 -13.38
N ASN A 76 28.88 4.16 -12.87
CA ASN A 76 29.96 5.13 -13.05
C ASN A 76 31.20 4.78 -12.21
N THR A 77 31.00 4.19 -11.03
CA THR A 77 32.11 3.70 -10.20
C THR A 77 32.73 2.39 -10.70
N LEU A 78 32.09 1.70 -11.64
CA LEU A 78 32.55 0.43 -12.17
C LEU A 78 33.30 0.64 -13.48
N ALA A 79 34.57 0.23 -13.54
CA ALA A 79 35.36 0.17 -14.75
C ALA A 79 35.59 -1.29 -15.19
N LYS A 80 35.94 -1.48 -16.47
CA LYS A 80 36.41 -2.79 -16.95
C LYS A 80 37.68 -3.18 -16.20
N GLY A 81 37.70 -4.39 -15.65
CA GLY A 81 38.81 -4.89 -14.83
C GLY A 81 38.62 -4.72 -13.32
N ASP A 82 37.56 -4.03 -12.87
CA ASP A 82 37.30 -3.92 -11.43
C ASP A 82 36.74 -5.23 -10.85
N SER A 83 37.19 -5.55 -9.64
CA SER A 83 36.64 -6.64 -8.85
C SER A 83 35.39 -6.17 -8.13
N VAL A 84 34.30 -6.91 -8.31
CA VAL A 84 32.99 -6.55 -7.76
C VAL A 84 32.41 -7.70 -6.95
N VAL A 85 31.66 -7.32 -5.92
CA VAL A 85 30.87 -8.25 -5.11
C VAL A 85 29.41 -7.91 -5.30
N THR A 86 28.64 -8.86 -5.82
CA THR A 86 27.18 -8.71 -5.96
C THR A 86 26.52 -8.97 -4.60
N ASN A 87 25.34 -8.41 -4.34
CA ASN A 87 24.58 -8.63 -3.09
C ASN A 87 24.31 -10.13 -2.77
N SER A 88 24.42 -11.02 -3.75
CA SER A 88 24.32 -12.48 -3.59
C SER A 88 25.62 -13.17 -3.14
N GLY A 89 26.71 -12.42 -2.92
CA GLY A 89 28.02 -12.96 -2.54
C GLY A 89 28.89 -13.44 -3.72
N ILE A 90 28.47 -13.17 -4.96
CA ILE A 90 29.24 -13.51 -6.15
C ILE A 90 30.40 -12.52 -6.30
N ILE A 91 31.63 -13.05 -6.39
CA ILE A 91 32.86 -12.30 -6.58
C ILE A 91 33.34 -12.55 -8.02
N GLY A 92 33.55 -11.48 -8.78
CA GLY A 92 34.03 -11.58 -10.15
C GLY A 92 34.63 -10.27 -10.65
N THR A 93 35.17 -10.30 -11.86
CA THR A 93 35.78 -9.14 -12.51
C THR A 93 34.89 -8.65 -13.65
N VAL A 94 34.76 -7.32 -13.78
CA VAL A 94 33.95 -6.71 -14.85
C VAL A 94 34.64 -6.90 -16.21
N ALA A 95 34.03 -7.70 -17.09
CA ALA A 95 34.52 -7.95 -18.44
C ALA A 95 34.03 -6.89 -19.44
N ALA A 96 32.76 -6.48 -19.31
CA ALA A 96 32.15 -5.46 -20.14
C ALA A 96 30.98 -4.77 -19.43
N ILE A 97 30.77 -3.49 -19.74
CA ILE A 97 29.63 -2.69 -19.28
C ILE A 97 28.92 -2.19 -20.54
N LYS A 98 27.61 -2.42 -20.63
CA LYS A 98 26.77 -1.95 -21.74
C LYS A 98 25.45 -1.45 -21.18
N ASP A 99 25.20 -0.15 -21.33
CA ASP A 99 24.02 0.54 -20.82
C ASP A 99 23.77 0.17 -19.33
N ASP A 100 22.68 -0.53 -19.03
CA ASP A 100 22.31 -1.01 -17.69
C ASP A 100 22.75 -2.46 -17.39
N THR A 101 23.52 -3.10 -18.27
CA THR A 101 23.96 -4.50 -18.15
C THR A 101 25.48 -4.60 -17.95
N VAL A 102 25.90 -5.32 -16.91
CA VAL A 102 27.32 -5.59 -16.61
C VAL A 102 27.58 -7.08 -16.79
N THR A 103 28.55 -7.43 -17.64
CA THR A 103 29.02 -8.81 -17.81
C THR A 103 30.18 -9.06 -16.86
N LEU A 104 30.00 -10.05 -15.99
CA LEU A 104 30.98 -10.46 -14.99
C LEU A 104 31.64 -11.77 -15.41
N ASN A 105 32.96 -11.82 -15.28
CA ASN A 105 33.69 -13.07 -15.33
C ASN A 105 33.86 -13.59 -13.89
N VAL A 106 33.31 -14.77 -13.61
CA VAL A 106 33.18 -15.33 -12.26
C VAL A 106 33.84 -16.70 -12.25
N GLY A 107 34.94 -16.84 -11.50
CA GLY A 107 35.71 -18.08 -11.42
C GLY A 107 36.61 -18.31 -12.64
N ASN A 108 37.84 -18.78 -12.36
CA ASN A 108 38.64 -19.54 -13.30
C ASN A 108 38.58 -20.99 -12.83
#